data_AF-A0A8D6U2J9-F1
#
_entry.id   AF-A0A8D6U2J9-F1
#
_cell.length_a   1.000
_cell.length_b   1.000
_cell.length_c   1.000
_cell.angle_alpha   90.00
_cell.angle_beta   90.00
_cell.angle_gamma   90.00
#
_symmetry.space_group_name_H-M   'P 1'
#
loop_
_entity.id
_entity.type
_entity.pdbx_description
1 polymer ?
#
loop_
_entity_poly.entity_id
_entity_poly.type
_entity_poly.pdbx_seq_one_letter_code
_entity_poly.pdbx_strand_id
1 'polypeptide(L)' 'MDIPLTFLTDDILREMDISQKNYFLLNLNKLNKENARDERNHYFHFEVSLLDSKTLVRQYRYLGND' A
#
# COMPACT_ATOMS: atom_id res chain seq x y z
N MET A 1 -3.76 -13.50 14.85
CA MET A 1 -3.79 -14.25 13.58
C MET A 1 -2.52 -13.90 12.83
N ASP A 2 -1.75 -14.88 12.39
CA ASP A 2 -0.64 -14.66 11.45
C ASP A 2 -1.23 -14.47 10.07
N ILE A 3 -1.56 -13.22 9.74
CA ILE A 3 -1.95 -12.85 8.38
C ILE A 3 -0.69 -13.11 7.53
N PRO A 4 -0.74 -13.95 6.50
CA PRO A 4 0.41 -14.15 5.64
C PRO A 4 0.81 -12.81 5.02
N LEU A 5 2.08 -12.43 5.16
CA LEU A 5 2.65 -11.16 4.66
C LEU A 5 2.38 -10.92 3.15
N THR A 6 2.11 -12.01 2.42
CA THR A 6 1.71 -12.00 1.01
C THR A 6 0.39 -11.25 0.77
N PHE A 7 -0.60 -11.37 1.67
CA PHE A 7 -1.88 -10.64 1.51
C PHE A 7 -1.72 -9.13 1.58
N LEU A 8 -0.86 -8.64 2.47
CA LEU A 8 -0.64 -7.21 2.63
C LEU A 8 0.07 -6.62 1.41
N THR A 9 1.04 -7.36 0.85
CA THR A 9 1.80 -6.89 -0.32
C THR A 9 0.89 -6.81 -1.55
N ASP A 10 0.05 -7.82 -1.78
CA ASP A 10 -0.91 -7.83 -2.90
C ASP A 10 -1.98 -6.73 -2.74
N ASP A 11 -2.50 -6.52 -1.53
CA ASP A 11 -3.47 -5.46 -1.25
C ASP A 11 -2.87 -4.06 -1.46
N ILE A 12 -1.61 -3.85 -1.06
CA ILE A 12 -0.88 -2.60 -1.34
C ILE A 12 -0.76 -2.41 -2.84
N LEU A 13 -0.22 -3.38 -3.58
CA LEU A 13 -0.02 -3.23 -5.03
C LEU A 13 -1.34 -3.02 -5.78
N ARG A 14 -2.39 -3.75 -5.40
CA ARG A 14 -3.72 -3.60 -5.99
C ARG A 14 -4.31 -2.21 -5.73
N GLU A 15 -4.23 -1.70 -4.50
CA GLU A 15 -4.75 -0.37 -4.19
C GLU A 15 -3.95 0.73 -4.89
N MET A 16 -2.63 0.60 -4.97
CA MET A 16 -1.76 1.57 -5.65
C MET A 16 -2.03 1.59 -7.16
N ASP A 17 -2.37 0.45 -7.77
CA ASP A 17 -2.77 0.36 -9.16
C ASP A 17 -4.19 0.92 -9.41
N ILE A 18 -5.17 0.61 -8.54
CA ILE A 18 -6.54 1.11 -8.72
C ILE A 18 -6.64 2.61 -8.42
N SER A 19 -6.09 3.05 -7.29
CA SER A 19 -6.24 4.43 -6.82
C SER A 19 -5.32 5.40 -7.55
N GLN A 20 -4.21 4.90 -8.10
CA GLN A 20 -3.14 5.70 -8.71
C GLN A 20 -2.57 6.76 -7.75
N LYS A 21 -2.75 6.57 -6.44
CA LYS A 21 -2.23 7.45 -5.40
C LYS A 21 -0.84 6.99 -4.97
N ASN A 22 -0.13 7.88 -4.30
CA ASN A 22 1.20 7.63 -3.76
C ASN A 22 1.17 7.21 -2.29
N TYR A 23 0.01 6.81 -1.77
CA TYR A 23 -0.13 6.36 -0.39
C TYR A 23 -1.10 5.18 -0.28
N PHE A 24 -0.84 4.29 0.67
CA PHE A 24 -1.71 3.18 1.04
C PHE A 24 -2.33 3.45 2.41
N LEU A 25 -3.65 3.31 2.52
CA LEU A 25 -4.37 3.44 3.78
C LEU A 25 -4.70 2.05 4.32
N LEU A 26 -4.10 1.68 5.46
CA LEU A 26 -4.21 0.34 6.05
C LEU A 26 -5.63 -0.02 6.51
N ASN A 27 -6.62 0.87 6.46
CA ASN A 27 -8.02 0.56 6.82
C ASN A 27 -8.98 0.51 5.64
N LEU A 28 -8.48 0.55 4.40
CA LEU A 28 -9.32 0.51 3.20
C LEU A 28 -10.04 -0.83 3.01
N ASN A 29 -9.38 -1.94 3.37
CA ASN A 29 -9.97 -3.27 3.29
C ASN A 29 -10.55 -3.66 4.66
N LYS A 30 -11.75 -4.26 4.67
CA LYS A 30 -12.39 -4.80 5.89
C LYS A 30 -11.45 -5.72 6.66
N LEU A 31 -10.65 -6.52 5.96
CA LEU A 31 -9.64 -7.39 6.55
C LEU A 31 -8.57 -6.59 7.29
N ASN A 32 -8.07 -5.51 6.71
CA ASN A 32 -6.99 -4.72 7.33
C ASN A 32 -7.53 -3.86 8.49
N LYS A 33 -8.78 -3.37 8.38
CA LYS A 33 -9.46 -2.64 9.46
C LYS A 33 -9.69 -3.51 10.71
N GLU A 34 -10.06 -4.77 10.55
CA GLU A 34 -10.21 -5.72 11.67
C GLU A 34 -8.86 -6.05 12.36
N ASN A 35 -7.73 -5.80 11.67
CA ASN A 35 -6.38 -6.07 12.18
C ASN A 35 -5.65 -4.82 12.68
N ALA A 36 -6.15 -3.62 12.40
CA ALA A 36 -5.60 -2.37 12.91
C ALA A 36 -5.84 -2.26 14.42
N ARG A 37 -4.75 -2.27 15.20
CA ARG A 37 -4.79 -2.37 16.66
C ARG A 37 -5.39 -1.15 17.37
N ASP A 38 -5.39 0.01 16.73
CA ASP A 38 -5.66 1.30 17.35
C ASP A 38 -6.85 2.06 16.73
N GLU A 39 -7.64 1.41 15.87
CA GLU A 39 -8.79 2.00 15.15
C GLU A 39 -8.48 3.32 14.40
N ARG A 40 -7.20 3.63 14.21
CA ARG A 40 -6.73 4.86 13.55
C ARG A 40 -6.40 4.60 12.10
N ASN A 41 -6.56 5.64 11.28
CA ASN A 41 -6.13 5.63 9.90
C ASN A 41 -4.61 5.74 9.83
N HIS A 42 -3.95 4.69 9.33
CA HIS A 42 -2.52 4.67 9.08
C HIS A 42 -2.24 4.88 7.60
N TYR A 43 -1.51 5.94 7.29
CA TYR A 43 -1.11 6.28 5.93
C TYR A 43 0.34 5.86 5.71
N PHE A 44 0.55 5.04 4.68
CA PHE A 44 1.88 4.61 4.25
C PHE A 44 2.21 5.33 2.95
N HIS A 45 3.19 6.21 2.98
CA HIS A 45 3.55 7.04 1.83
C HIS A 45 4.65 6.40 1.00
N PHE A 46 4.57 6.58 -0.31
CA PHE A 46 5.52 6.07 -1.28
C PHE A 46 5.93 7.17 -2.24
N GLU A 47 7.21 7.18 -2.60
CA GLU A 47 7.66 7.84 -3.81
C GLU A 47 7.37 6.92 -5.00
N VAL A 48 6.78 7.47 -6.05
CA VAL A 48 6.44 6.72 -7.27
C VAL A 48 7.32 7.20 -8.40
N SER A 49 8.06 6.27 -9.01
CA SER A 49 8.91 6.55 -10.16
C SER A 49 8.66 5.55 -11.28
N LEU A 50 8.92 5.97 -12.52
CA LEU A 50 9.00 5.06 -13.67
C LEU A 50 10.44 4.64 -13.81
N LEU A 51 10.69 3.32 -13.87
CA LEU A 51 12.06 2.80 -13.92
C LEU A 51 12.78 3.17 -15.24
N ASP A 52 12.04 3.13 -16.34
CA ASP A 52 12.43 3.62 -17.67
C ASP A 52 11.14 4.01 -18.40
N SER A 53 11.17 5.07 -19.21
CA SER A 53 10.04 5.50 -20.05
C SER A 53 9.62 4.44 -21.07
N LYS A 54 10.51 3.50 -21.41
CA LYS A 54 10.23 2.34 -22.27
C LYS A 54 9.56 1.19 -21.54
N THR A 55 9.66 1.15 -20.21
CA THR A 55 9.04 0.12 -19.39
C THR A 55 7.77 0.65 -18.75
N LEU A 56 6.68 -0.12 -18.82
CA LEU A 56 5.45 0.20 -18.08
C LEU A 56 5.56 -0.17 -16.59
N VAL A 57 6.78 -0.23 -16.06
CA VAL A 57 7.07 -0.63 -14.68
C VAL A 57 7.10 0.61 -13.80
N ARG A 58 6.19 0.65 -12.83
CA ARG A 58 6.20 1.64 -11.75
C ARG A 58 6.90 1.06 -10.54
N GLN A 59 7.81 1.85 -10.00
CA GLN A 59 8.51 1.56 -8.75
C GLN A 59 7.88 2.40 -7.64
N TYR A 60 7.62 1.75 -6.51
CA TYR A 60 7.09 2.37 -5.29
C TYR A 60 8.14 2.23 -4.19
N ARG A 61 8.71 3.36 -3.74
CA ARG A 61 9.70 3.41 -2.66
C ARG A 61 9.05 3.92 -1.40
N TYR A 62 9.01 3.11 -0.35
CA TYR A 62 8.39 3.48 0.92
C TYR A 62 9.13 4.64 1.60
N LEU A 63 8.39 5.66 2.04
CA LEU A 63 8.92 6.88 2.66
C LEU A 63 8.71 6.92 4.18
N GLY A 64 7.75 6.15 4.71
CA GLY A 64 7.35 6.19 6.12
C GLY A 64 5.84 6.19 6.30
N ASN A 65 5.40 6.15 7.57
CA ASN A 65 4.02 6.34 7.97
C ASN A 65 3.87 7.52 8.94
N ASP A 66 2.70 8.14 8.93
CA ASP A 66 2.28 9.17 9.91
C ASP A 66 1.50 8.54 11.07
#